data_AF-A0A848S719-F1
#
_entry.id   AF-A0A848S719-F1
#
_cell.length_a   1.000
_cell.length_b   1.000
_cell.length_c   1.000
_cell.angle_alpha   90.00
_cell.angle_beta   90.00
_cell.angle_gamma   90.00
#
_symmetry.space_group_name_H-M   'P 1'
#
loop_
_entity.id
_entity.type
_entity.pdbx_description
1 polymer ?
#
loop_
_entity_poly.entity_id
_entity_poly.type
_entity_poly.pdbx_seq_one_letter_code
_entity_poly.pdbx_strand_id
1 'polypeptide(L)'
;MKHLIVCLFLVFLIACKNEILKTISIKEDVSFLSDDLLEGRQTGTDGEKAAAEYIANRFKNIGLESKGTNGFFQTFTFKPKTNPHQKVNYTLKEGDSTITGTNVIGYINNKAENTVIIGAHYDHLGYGAEGSLYRGEKAIHNGADDNASGVAVLLNLADKLKGTNKGNNYLFITFSGEEMGLLGSNYFVKNATIDTEKMNYMINMDMVGRLKADSTLAVYGVGTSPILKQTLKAHNSNFKLIQKESGIGPSDHTSFYNIDIPVMHFFTGQHEDYHKPSDDFERLNYKGMQTISNYIFEVITDLDNNGKLPFRKTKNESEETPRFKVGLGVIPDYMFDGKGMRIDGISEDKPAQKAGLQKGDIVVKLGDSAVTDMMSYMKVLATFKEGDRTKVIVERESKLIEADIEF
;
A
#
# COMPACT_ATOMS: atom_id res chain seq x y z
N MET A 1 67.84 -3.15 -47.21
CA MET A 1 67.62 -2.77 -45.79
C MET A 1 66.27 -2.03 -45.76
N LYS A 2 65.20 -2.69 -45.30
CA LYS A 2 64.52 -2.45 -44.00
C LYS A 2 64.04 -0.99 -43.87
N HIS A 3 62.76 -0.63 -43.71
CA HIS A 3 61.78 -1.07 -42.72
C HIS A 3 60.35 -0.70 -43.21
N LEU A 4 59.42 -1.66 -43.30
CA LEU A 4 58.38 -1.98 -42.30
C LEU A 4 57.25 -0.94 -42.23
N ILE A 5 56.26 -1.06 -43.13
CA ILE A 5 54.94 -0.44 -42.99
C ILE A 5 54.14 -1.34 -42.03
N VAL A 6 53.92 -0.86 -40.81
CA VAL A 6 53.08 -1.52 -39.81
C VAL A 6 51.62 -1.17 -40.14
N CYS A 7 50.88 -2.13 -40.70
CA CYS A 7 49.42 -2.09 -40.72
C CYS A 7 48.91 -2.26 -39.29
N LEU A 8 48.49 -1.15 -38.67
CA LEU A 8 47.81 -1.16 -37.38
C LEU A 8 46.35 -1.58 -37.60
N PHE A 9 46.08 -2.89 -37.55
CA PHE A 9 44.71 -3.41 -37.47
C PHE A 9 44.16 -3.12 -36.07
N LEU A 10 43.40 -2.03 -35.95
CA LEU A 10 42.69 -1.69 -34.72
C LEU A 10 41.49 -2.64 -34.59
N VAL A 11 41.69 -3.79 -33.94
CA VAL A 11 40.59 -4.68 -33.54
C VAL A 11 39.82 -3.97 -32.42
N PHE A 12 38.69 -3.34 -32.78
CA PHE A 12 37.69 -2.89 -31.82
C PHE A 12 37.11 -4.13 -31.13
N LEU A 13 37.68 -4.51 -29.99
CA LEU A 13 37.03 -5.38 -29.03
C LEU A 13 35.84 -4.59 -28.45
N ILE A 14 34.67 -4.75 -29.07
CA ILE A 14 33.39 -4.40 -28.44
C ILE A 14 33.25 -5.39 -27.29
N ALA A 15 33.74 -4.99 -26.11
CA ALA A 15 33.37 -5.63 -24.86
C ALA A 15 31.86 -5.40 -24.70
N CYS A 16 31.05 -6.36 -25.17
CA CYS A 16 29.70 -6.50 -24.69
C CYS A 16 29.81 -6.73 -23.18
N LYS A 17 29.65 -5.67 -22.39
CA LYS A 17 29.20 -5.82 -21.01
C LYS A 17 27.85 -6.53 -21.12
N ASN A 18 27.85 -7.84 -20.93
CA ASN A 18 26.63 -8.53 -20.55
C ASN A 18 26.25 -7.91 -19.21
N GLU A 19 25.40 -6.89 -19.21
CA GLU A 19 24.67 -6.51 -18.02
C GLU A 19 23.91 -7.76 -17.59
N ILE A 20 24.40 -8.41 -16.55
CA ILE A 20 23.69 -9.53 -15.93
C ILE A 20 22.37 -8.94 -15.45
N LEU A 21 21.27 -9.28 -16.13
CA LEU A 21 19.95 -8.89 -15.71
C LEU A 21 19.73 -9.43 -14.30
N LYS A 22 19.66 -8.51 -13.33
CA LYS A 22 19.49 -8.88 -11.94
C LYS A 22 18.11 -9.49 -11.77
N THR A 23 18.06 -10.74 -11.29
CA THR A 23 16.81 -11.46 -11.04
C THR A 23 15.94 -10.71 -10.04
N ILE A 24 14.63 -10.64 -10.29
CA ILE A 24 13.68 -10.05 -9.35
C ILE A 24 13.60 -10.94 -8.10
N SER A 25 13.76 -10.31 -6.94
CA SER A 25 13.72 -10.97 -5.64
C SER A 25 12.97 -10.07 -4.67
N ILE A 26 11.79 -10.51 -4.23
CA ILE A 26 10.95 -9.77 -3.28
C ILE A 26 11.76 -9.33 -2.06
N LYS A 27 12.60 -10.22 -1.52
CA LYS A 27 13.43 -9.92 -0.35
C LYS A 27 14.44 -8.81 -0.63
N GLU A 28 15.13 -8.86 -1.76
CA GLU A 28 16.10 -7.82 -2.11
C GLU A 28 15.44 -6.48 -2.40
N ASP A 29 14.24 -6.51 -3.00
CA ASP A 29 13.46 -5.31 -3.29
C ASP A 29 12.99 -4.63 -2.01
N VAL A 30 12.43 -5.39 -1.06
CA VAL A 30 12.11 -4.86 0.27
C VAL A 30 13.35 -4.33 0.95
N SER A 31 14.42 -5.13 1.07
CA SER A 31 15.61 -4.73 1.82
C SER A 31 16.25 -3.46 1.27
N PHE A 32 16.27 -3.25 -0.05
CA PHE A 32 16.74 -1.97 -0.60
C PHE A 32 15.78 -0.84 -0.29
N LEU A 33 14.48 -1.05 -0.55
CA LEU A 33 13.48 0.00 -0.41
C LEU A 33 13.34 0.43 1.05
N SER A 34 13.55 -0.45 2.02
CA SER A 34 13.48 -0.15 3.46
C SER A 34 14.86 0.07 4.09
N ASP A 35 15.89 0.39 3.31
CA ASP A 35 17.24 0.66 3.83
C ASP A 35 17.30 2.07 4.45
N ASP A 36 18.02 2.21 5.56
CA ASP A 36 18.28 3.50 6.23
C ASP A 36 18.86 4.56 5.28
N LEU A 37 19.58 4.14 4.23
CA LEU A 37 20.11 5.02 3.18
C LEU A 37 19.01 5.80 2.42
N LEU A 38 17.77 5.32 2.45
CA LEU A 38 16.62 6.00 1.84
C LEU A 38 15.85 6.87 2.83
N GLU A 39 16.33 6.99 4.07
CA GLU A 39 15.82 7.90 5.11
C GLU A 39 14.28 7.87 5.25
N GLY A 40 13.67 6.70 5.08
CA GLY A 40 12.23 6.50 5.20
C GLY A 40 11.36 7.08 4.07
N ARG A 41 11.97 7.39 2.92
CA ARG A 41 11.28 7.70 1.64
C ARG A 41 10.16 8.75 1.74
N GLN A 42 10.34 9.76 2.58
CA GLN A 42 9.35 10.84 2.68
C GLN A 42 9.21 11.59 1.37
N THR A 43 7.98 11.88 0.95
CA THR A 43 7.69 12.55 -0.32
C THR A 43 8.53 13.81 -0.54
N GLY A 44 9.20 13.89 -1.70
CA GLY A 44 10.06 15.00 -2.12
C GLY A 44 11.47 15.01 -1.52
N THR A 45 11.81 14.06 -0.65
CA THR A 45 13.19 13.90 -0.13
C THR A 45 14.11 13.22 -1.15
N ASP A 46 15.42 13.28 -0.91
CA ASP A 46 16.40 12.58 -1.75
C ASP A 46 16.29 11.05 -1.60
N GLY A 47 15.85 10.57 -0.43
CA GLY A 47 15.54 9.16 -0.19
C GLY A 47 14.37 8.65 -1.04
N GLU A 48 13.30 9.44 -1.19
CA GLU A 48 12.21 9.12 -2.12
C GLU A 48 12.71 9.11 -3.58
N LYS A 49 13.52 10.10 -3.99
CA LYS A 49 14.07 10.14 -5.37
C LYS A 49 14.94 8.93 -5.66
N ALA A 50 15.80 8.52 -4.72
CA ALA A 50 16.62 7.33 -4.86
C ALA A 50 15.78 6.05 -4.95
N ALA A 51 14.69 5.95 -4.17
CA ALA A 51 13.73 4.85 -4.28
C ALA A 51 13.05 4.84 -5.67
N ALA A 52 12.63 6.00 -6.18
CA ALA A 52 12.01 6.13 -7.49
C ALA A 52 12.96 5.69 -8.62
N GLU A 53 14.24 6.10 -8.56
CA GLU A 53 15.27 5.67 -9.51
C GLU A 53 15.50 4.16 -9.47
N TYR A 54 15.54 3.58 -8.27
CA TYR A 54 15.64 2.13 -8.10
C TYR A 54 14.49 1.38 -8.78
N ILE A 55 13.25 1.83 -8.54
CA ILE A 55 12.04 1.23 -9.13
C ILE A 55 12.06 1.37 -10.66
N ALA A 56 12.42 2.54 -11.19
CA ALA A 56 12.56 2.75 -12.63
C ALA A 56 13.63 1.82 -13.25
N ASN A 57 14.75 1.61 -12.57
CA ASN A 57 15.78 0.67 -13.00
C ASN A 57 15.28 -0.78 -12.96
N ARG A 58 14.49 -1.16 -11.94
CA ARG A 58 13.83 -2.47 -11.91
C ARG A 58 12.86 -2.67 -13.07
N PHE A 59 12.00 -1.68 -13.37
CA PHE A 59 11.13 -1.72 -14.54
C PHE A 59 11.90 -1.85 -15.85
N LYS A 60 13.01 -1.11 -16.00
CA LYS A 60 13.89 -1.23 -17.17
C LYS A 60 14.50 -2.64 -17.29
N ASN A 61 14.95 -3.23 -16.19
CA ASN A 61 15.56 -4.57 -16.17
C ASN A 61 14.55 -5.67 -16.53
N ILE A 62 13.28 -5.52 -16.14
CA ILE A 62 12.17 -6.40 -16.55
C ILE A 62 11.81 -6.20 -18.05
N GLY A 63 12.25 -5.09 -18.65
CA GLY A 63 11.96 -4.74 -20.04
C GLY A 63 10.56 -4.13 -20.21
N LEU A 64 10.10 -3.37 -19.21
CA LEU A 64 8.88 -2.58 -19.32
C LEU A 64 9.09 -1.32 -20.16
N GLU A 65 8.03 -0.90 -20.86
CA GLU A 65 7.98 0.41 -21.50
C GLU A 65 7.72 1.49 -20.45
N SER A 66 8.27 2.68 -20.64
CA SER A 66 8.05 3.80 -19.74
C SER A 66 6.79 4.58 -20.12
N LYS A 67 5.91 4.87 -19.15
CA LYS A 67 4.67 5.64 -19.35
C LYS A 67 4.53 6.84 -18.42
N GLY A 68 5.63 7.34 -17.87
CA GLY A 68 5.67 8.64 -17.19
C GLY A 68 5.54 9.80 -18.16
N THR A 69 5.40 11.02 -17.63
CA THR A 69 5.51 12.25 -18.44
C THR A 69 6.95 12.53 -18.86
N ASN A 70 7.93 11.98 -18.12
CA ASN A 70 9.34 11.96 -18.47
C ASN A 70 9.94 10.58 -18.19
N GLY A 71 10.08 9.75 -19.24
CA GLY A 71 10.54 8.37 -19.08
C GLY A 71 9.59 7.59 -18.17
N PHE A 72 10.11 6.96 -17.11
CA PHE A 72 9.27 6.25 -16.14
C PHE A 72 8.60 7.19 -15.13
N PHE A 73 8.99 8.46 -15.06
CA PHE A 73 8.59 9.36 -13.99
C PHE A 73 7.40 10.23 -14.39
N GLN A 74 6.43 10.36 -13.49
CA GLN A 74 5.40 11.39 -13.52
C GLN A 74 5.51 12.21 -12.25
N THR A 75 6.12 13.39 -12.38
CA THR A 75 6.28 14.33 -11.26
C THR A 75 5.06 15.22 -11.09
N PHE A 76 4.78 15.59 -9.86
CA PHE A 76 3.76 16.57 -9.51
C PHE A 76 4.19 17.39 -8.31
N THR A 77 3.92 18.69 -8.35
CA THR A 77 4.29 19.61 -7.27
C THR A 77 3.04 20.12 -6.57
N PHE A 78 3.08 20.17 -5.24
CA PHE A 78 1.96 20.61 -4.41
C PHE A 78 2.46 21.47 -3.24
N LYS A 79 1.54 22.25 -2.68
CA LYS A 79 1.75 22.88 -1.38
C LYS A 79 1.14 21.99 -0.29
N PRO A 80 1.89 21.61 0.75
CA PRO A 80 1.36 20.86 1.87
C PRO A 80 0.14 21.56 2.48
N LYS A 81 -0.83 20.79 2.95
CA LYS A 81 -1.98 21.36 3.66
C LYS A 81 -1.50 21.95 4.98
N THR A 82 -1.99 23.15 5.31
CA THR A 82 -1.85 23.70 6.67
C THR A 82 -3.11 23.45 7.52
N ASN A 83 -4.16 22.88 6.92
CA ASN A 83 -5.43 22.57 7.58
C ASN A 83 -6.06 21.28 7.00
N PRO A 84 -6.62 20.37 7.83
CA PRO A 84 -7.27 19.12 7.39
C PRO A 84 -8.39 19.28 6.36
N HIS A 85 -9.06 20.44 6.32
CA HIS A 85 -10.19 20.72 5.42
C HIS A 85 -9.78 21.41 4.11
N GLN A 86 -8.51 21.73 3.92
CA GLN A 86 -8.03 22.39 2.71
C GLN A 86 -7.91 21.40 1.55
N LYS A 87 -8.39 21.79 0.35
CA LYS A 87 -8.11 21.06 -0.89
C LYS A 87 -6.64 21.27 -1.27
N VAL A 88 -5.95 20.21 -1.66
CA VAL A 88 -4.57 20.31 -2.17
C VAL A 88 -4.60 21.03 -3.51
N ASN A 89 -3.77 22.07 -3.64
CA ASN A 89 -3.56 22.78 -4.89
C ASN A 89 -2.24 22.30 -5.50
N TYR A 90 -2.34 21.56 -6.60
CA TYR A 90 -1.19 21.22 -7.43
C TYR A 90 -0.73 22.47 -8.20
N THR A 91 0.58 22.66 -8.29
CA THR A 91 1.22 23.78 -8.99
C THR A 91 2.24 23.24 -9.99
N LEU A 92 2.39 23.92 -11.13
CA LEU A 92 3.40 23.59 -12.14
C LEU A 92 4.75 24.29 -11.89
N LYS A 93 4.80 25.23 -10.94
CA LYS A 93 6.01 25.97 -10.60
C LYS A 93 6.44 25.61 -9.20
N GLU A 94 7.69 25.19 -9.09
CA GLU A 94 8.42 25.16 -7.82
C GLU A 94 8.50 26.57 -7.27
N GLY A 95 8.30 26.69 -5.96
CA GLY A 95 8.46 27.93 -5.21
C GLY A 95 8.67 27.62 -3.74
N ASP A 96 8.96 28.65 -2.96
CA ASP A 96 9.18 28.49 -1.52
C ASP A 96 7.98 27.76 -0.88
N SER A 97 8.26 26.67 -0.16
CA SER A 97 7.28 25.79 0.51
C SER A 97 6.48 24.81 -0.37
N THR A 98 6.97 24.46 -1.56
CA THR A 98 6.38 23.37 -2.37
C THR A 98 7.13 22.05 -2.17
N ILE A 99 6.41 20.93 -2.27
CA ILE A 99 6.95 19.57 -2.29
C ILE A 99 6.65 18.96 -3.67
N THR A 100 7.61 18.25 -4.24
CA THR A 100 7.46 17.53 -5.51
C THR A 100 7.47 16.03 -5.25
N GLY A 101 6.35 15.36 -5.51
CA GLY A 101 6.26 13.90 -5.52
C GLY A 101 6.48 13.32 -6.92
N THR A 102 6.82 12.03 -7.00
CA THR A 102 7.14 11.34 -8.25
C THR A 102 6.47 9.98 -8.36
N ASN A 103 5.40 9.85 -9.15
CA ASN A 103 4.93 8.50 -9.51
C ASN A 103 5.93 7.83 -10.46
N VAL A 104 6.13 6.51 -10.33
CA VAL A 104 6.97 5.71 -11.25
C VAL A 104 6.09 4.72 -12.01
N ILE A 105 6.14 4.75 -13.35
CA ILE A 105 5.14 4.12 -14.22
C ILE A 105 5.81 3.25 -15.29
N GLY A 106 5.68 1.93 -15.15
CA GLY A 106 6.08 0.91 -16.13
C GLY A 106 4.89 0.31 -16.86
N TYR A 107 5.10 -0.18 -18.08
CA TYR A 107 4.02 -0.65 -18.95
C TYR A 107 4.39 -1.89 -19.75
N ILE A 108 3.44 -2.82 -19.86
CA ILE A 108 3.47 -3.95 -20.80
C ILE A 108 2.41 -3.68 -21.87
N ASN A 109 2.88 -3.50 -23.10
CA ASN A 109 2.01 -3.35 -24.27
C ASN A 109 1.80 -4.70 -24.98
N ASN A 110 0.69 -5.36 -24.68
CA ASN A 110 0.28 -6.59 -25.35
C ASN A 110 -0.55 -6.33 -26.62
N LYS A 111 -0.77 -5.05 -26.98
CA LYS A 111 -1.71 -4.60 -28.03
C LYS A 111 -3.15 -5.00 -27.73
N ALA A 112 -3.48 -5.18 -26.46
CA ALA A 112 -4.84 -5.46 -26.01
C ALA A 112 -5.69 -4.17 -26.01
N GLU A 113 -7.01 -4.33 -25.96
CA GLU A 113 -7.95 -3.20 -25.90
C GLU A 113 -7.92 -2.48 -24.55
N ASN A 114 -7.85 -3.25 -23.46
CA ASN A 114 -7.95 -2.75 -22.10
C ASN A 114 -6.62 -2.88 -21.34
N THR A 115 -6.48 -2.11 -20.26
CA THR A 115 -5.29 -2.06 -19.41
C THR A 115 -5.66 -2.33 -17.96
N VAL A 116 -5.00 -3.31 -17.35
CA VAL A 116 -5.07 -3.57 -15.90
C VAL A 116 -4.04 -2.70 -15.20
N ILE A 117 -4.45 -2.05 -14.10
CA ILE A 117 -3.58 -1.20 -13.29
C ILE A 117 -3.13 -2.00 -12.06
N ILE A 118 -1.83 -2.03 -11.79
CA ILE A 118 -1.26 -2.71 -10.63
C ILE A 118 -0.45 -1.67 -9.86
N GLY A 119 -0.86 -1.38 -8.62
CA GLY A 119 -0.39 -0.24 -7.84
C GLY A 119 0.05 -0.57 -6.42
N ALA A 120 1.00 0.19 -5.91
CA ALA A 120 1.42 0.25 -4.51
C ALA A 120 2.05 1.64 -4.27
N HIS A 121 1.90 2.26 -3.11
CA HIS A 121 2.73 3.45 -2.82
C HIS A 121 4.13 3.03 -2.41
N TYR A 122 5.09 3.94 -2.58
CA TYR A 122 6.49 3.69 -2.22
C TYR A 122 7.06 4.74 -1.27
N ASP A 123 6.37 5.86 -1.06
CA ASP A 123 6.69 6.83 -0.01
C ASP A 123 6.38 6.26 1.38
N HIS A 124 7.06 6.81 2.38
CA HIS A 124 6.75 6.55 3.79
C HIS A 124 7.07 7.78 4.67
N LEU A 125 7.08 7.63 5.99
CA LEU A 125 7.06 8.74 6.96
C LEU A 125 8.40 9.45 7.24
N GLY A 126 9.48 9.06 6.56
CA GLY A 126 10.80 9.64 6.78
C GLY A 126 11.29 9.46 8.21
N TYR A 127 11.45 10.56 8.95
CA TYR A 127 11.84 10.55 10.36
C TYR A 127 10.65 10.57 11.35
N GLY A 128 9.43 10.29 10.89
CA GLY A 128 8.26 10.08 11.76
C GLY A 128 7.60 11.35 12.27
N ALA A 129 7.35 12.33 11.40
CA ALA A 129 6.64 13.56 11.76
C ALA A 129 5.12 13.32 11.92
N GLU A 130 4.31 13.89 11.04
CA GLU A 130 2.87 13.63 11.00
C GLU A 130 2.64 12.17 10.58
N GLY A 131 1.81 11.43 11.33
CA GLY A 131 1.52 10.02 11.06
C GLY A 131 2.24 9.01 11.99
N SER A 132 3.37 9.37 12.60
CA SER A 132 4.14 8.42 13.43
C SER A 132 3.40 7.96 14.70
N LEU A 133 3.48 6.65 14.98
CA LEU A 133 3.03 6.03 16.21
C LEU A 133 4.16 5.80 17.22
N TYR A 134 5.39 6.19 16.89
CA TYR A 134 6.55 6.09 17.76
C TYR A 134 6.67 7.31 18.69
N ARG A 135 7.09 7.09 19.94
CA ARG A 135 7.19 8.13 20.98
C ARG A 135 8.59 8.28 21.57
N GLY A 136 9.56 7.56 21.02
CA GLY A 136 10.97 7.71 21.38
C GLY A 136 11.66 8.85 20.64
N GLU A 137 13.00 8.81 20.61
CA GLU A 137 13.80 9.80 19.90
C GLU A 137 13.57 9.77 18.39
N LYS A 138 13.87 10.87 17.69
CA LYS A 138 13.75 10.95 16.23
C LYS A 138 14.50 9.78 15.58
N ALA A 139 13.79 8.98 14.78
CA ALA A 139 14.32 7.77 14.15
C ALA A 139 13.71 7.57 12.77
N ILE A 140 14.43 6.88 11.89
CA ILE A 140 14.00 6.58 10.53
C ILE A 140 12.84 5.59 10.59
N HIS A 141 11.80 5.84 9.80
CA HIS A 141 10.69 4.93 9.58
C HIS A 141 10.95 4.26 8.25
N ASN A 142 11.47 3.02 8.28
CA ASN A 142 11.88 2.31 7.07
C ASN A 142 10.70 1.79 6.26
N GLY A 143 9.53 1.55 6.86
CA GLY A 143 8.33 1.21 6.11
C GLY A 143 8.49 -0.06 5.27
N ALA A 144 9.03 -1.12 5.88
CA ALA A 144 9.26 -2.37 5.18
C ALA A 144 7.96 -3.06 4.79
N ASP A 145 6.99 -3.14 5.70
CA ASP A 145 5.65 -3.57 5.33
C ASP A 145 4.88 -2.45 4.66
N ASP A 146 5.05 -1.21 5.14
CA ASP A 146 4.32 -0.01 4.71
C ASP A 146 5.22 1.00 3.97
N ASN A 147 5.40 0.93 2.65
CA ASN A 147 4.84 -0.08 1.75
C ASN A 147 5.88 -0.64 0.77
N ALA A 148 7.11 -0.86 1.24
CA ALA A 148 8.12 -1.57 0.44
C ALA A 148 7.64 -2.99 0.07
N SER A 149 6.81 -3.62 0.90
CA SER A 149 6.21 -4.93 0.66
C SER A 149 5.32 -4.96 -0.60
N GLY A 150 4.43 -3.98 -0.76
CA GLY A 150 3.54 -3.85 -1.92
C GLY A 150 4.32 -3.59 -3.20
N VAL A 151 5.33 -2.73 -3.15
CA VAL A 151 6.22 -2.46 -4.30
C VAL A 151 6.98 -3.72 -4.72
N ALA A 152 7.50 -4.49 -3.77
CA ALA A 152 8.22 -5.73 -4.07
C ALA A 152 7.32 -6.80 -4.71
N VAL A 153 6.07 -6.93 -4.24
CA VAL A 153 5.07 -7.82 -4.86
C VAL A 153 4.69 -7.33 -6.26
N LEU A 154 4.54 -6.02 -6.45
CA LEU A 154 4.29 -5.39 -7.75
C LEU A 154 5.40 -5.71 -8.77
N LEU A 155 6.67 -5.57 -8.36
CA LEU A 155 7.82 -5.90 -9.21
C LEU A 155 7.84 -7.40 -9.58
N ASN A 156 7.51 -8.29 -8.63
CA ASN A 156 7.40 -9.71 -8.90
C ASN A 156 6.25 -10.05 -9.88
N LEU A 157 5.11 -9.37 -9.77
CA LEU A 157 3.99 -9.51 -10.71
C LEU A 157 4.36 -9.00 -12.10
N ALA A 158 5.10 -7.88 -12.20
CA ALA A 158 5.55 -7.33 -13.46
C ALA A 158 6.44 -8.32 -14.24
N ASP A 159 7.35 -9.00 -13.54
CA ASP A 159 8.19 -10.04 -14.12
C ASP A 159 7.37 -11.25 -14.60
N LYS A 160 6.43 -11.75 -13.78
CA LYS A 160 5.56 -12.89 -14.15
C LYS A 160 4.63 -12.61 -15.32
N LEU A 161 4.09 -11.40 -15.41
CA LEU A 161 3.17 -10.98 -16.46
C LEU A 161 3.89 -10.67 -17.77
N LYS A 162 5.22 -10.54 -17.75
CA LYS A 162 5.99 -10.29 -18.97
C LYS A 162 5.93 -11.49 -19.91
N GLY A 163 5.17 -11.34 -20.99
CA GLY A 163 5.03 -12.36 -22.03
C GLY A 163 3.91 -13.39 -21.76
N THR A 164 3.16 -13.23 -20.67
CA THR A 164 1.98 -14.04 -20.32
C THR A 164 0.73 -13.14 -20.29
N ASN A 165 -0.44 -13.73 -20.03
CA ASN A 165 -1.73 -13.06 -19.81
C ASN A 165 -1.99 -11.87 -20.76
N LYS A 166 -2.05 -12.15 -22.07
CA LYS A 166 -2.02 -11.12 -23.12
C LYS A 166 -3.39 -10.55 -23.48
N GLY A 167 -4.46 -10.97 -22.81
CA GLY A 167 -5.81 -10.40 -22.98
C GLY A 167 -5.91 -8.95 -22.52
N ASN A 168 -4.96 -8.48 -21.70
CA ASN A 168 -4.85 -7.09 -21.26
C ASN A 168 -3.44 -6.53 -21.46
N ASN A 169 -3.34 -5.21 -21.54
CA ASN A 169 -2.10 -4.49 -21.25
C ASN A 169 -1.96 -4.33 -19.73
N TYR A 170 -0.76 -4.04 -19.23
CA TYR A 170 -0.54 -3.83 -17.80
C TYR A 170 0.19 -2.51 -17.57
N LEU A 171 -0.36 -1.67 -16.69
CA LEU A 171 0.32 -0.50 -16.16
C LEU A 171 0.68 -0.76 -14.70
N PHE A 172 1.98 -0.74 -14.43
CA PHE A 172 2.55 -0.85 -13.10
C PHE A 172 2.87 0.55 -12.62
N ILE A 173 2.32 0.95 -11.48
CA ILE A 173 2.53 2.29 -10.94
C ILE A 173 2.88 2.24 -9.47
N THR A 174 3.97 2.91 -9.09
CA THR A 174 4.27 3.17 -7.68
C THR A 174 3.95 4.60 -7.34
N PHE A 175 3.09 4.82 -6.35
CA PHE A 175 2.58 6.14 -5.99
C PHE A 175 3.47 6.85 -4.97
N SER A 176 3.57 8.16 -5.13
CA SER A 176 4.20 9.07 -4.18
C SER A 176 3.13 9.89 -3.45
N GLY A 177 3.35 10.22 -2.18
CA GLY A 177 2.47 11.06 -1.37
C GLY A 177 1.17 10.38 -0.96
N GLU A 178 1.17 9.05 -0.81
CA GLU A 178 0.04 8.30 -0.23
C GLU A 178 -0.17 8.74 1.22
N GLU A 179 0.91 8.78 1.99
CA GLU A 179 0.95 9.12 3.42
C GLU A 179 0.50 10.57 3.70
N MET A 180 0.54 11.39 2.66
CA MET A 180 0.10 12.79 2.67
C MET A 180 -1.35 12.97 2.18
N GLY A 181 -2.08 11.86 2.00
CA GLY A 181 -3.49 11.81 1.60
C GLY A 181 -3.71 11.48 0.13
N LEU A 182 -3.14 10.36 -0.34
CA LEU A 182 -3.35 9.77 -1.67
C LEU A 182 -2.98 10.71 -2.84
N LEU A 183 -1.95 11.53 -2.68
CA LEU A 183 -1.67 12.63 -3.61
C LEU A 183 -1.26 12.12 -5.00
N GLY A 184 -0.42 11.09 -5.06
CA GLY A 184 0.08 10.51 -6.30
C GLY A 184 -0.99 9.80 -7.11
N SER A 185 -1.80 8.94 -6.48
CA SER A 185 -2.91 8.27 -7.16
C SER A 185 -3.98 9.26 -7.60
N ASN A 186 -4.29 10.28 -6.78
CA ASN A 186 -5.24 11.32 -7.14
C ASN A 186 -4.75 12.18 -8.32
N TYR A 187 -3.45 12.48 -8.35
CA TYR A 187 -2.84 13.19 -9.46
C TYR A 187 -2.88 12.35 -10.75
N PHE A 188 -2.52 11.07 -10.67
CA PHE A 188 -2.49 10.16 -11.81
C PHE A 188 -3.87 10.04 -12.48
N VAL A 189 -4.94 9.78 -11.73
CA VAL A 189 -6.29 9.62 -12.34
C VAL A 189 -6.79 10.89 -13.02
N LYS A 190 -6.32 12.07 -12.61
CA LYS A 190 -6.64 13.37 -13.24
C LYS A 190 -5.74 13.73 -14.42
N ASN A 191 -4.55 13.14 -14.48
CA ASN A 191 -3.50 13.45 -15.46
C ASN A 191 -2.93 12.15 -16.05
N ALA A 192 -3.81 11.19 -16.35
CA ALA A 192 -3.39 9.86 -16.72
C ALA A 192 -2.58 9.89 -18.01
N THR A 193 -1.51 9.11 -18.05
CA THR A 193 -0.64 8.96 -19.23
C THR A 193 -1.11 7.84 -20.16
N ILE A 194 -2.27 7.26 -19.85
CA ILE A 194 -3.02 6.32 -20.68
C ILE A 194 -4.48 6.77 -20.73
N ASP A 195 -5.22 6.25 -21.70
CA ASP A 195 -6.66 6.48 -21.83
C ASP A 195 -7.42 5.86 -20.64
N THR A 196 -8.06 6.70 -19.83
CA THR A 196 -8.81 6.26 -18.63
C THR A 196 -10.00 5.38 -19.01
N GLU A 197 -10.59 5.57 -20.19
CA GLU A 197 -11.69 4.74 -20.68
C GLU A 197 -11.25 3.30 -21.00
N LYS A 198 -9.95 3.06 -21.14
CA LYS A 198 -9.38 1.73 -21.37
C LYS A 198 -8.88 1.06 -20.09
N MET A 199 -8.97 1.72 -18.94
CA MET A 199 -8.65 1.09 -17.66
C MET A 199 -9.70 0.01 -17.37
N ASN A 200 -9.24 -1.21 -17.12
CA ASN A 200 -10.09 -2.37 -16.88
C ASN A 200 -10.50 -2.45 -15.40
N TYR A 201 -9.50 -2.69 -14.55
CA TYR A 201 -9.61 -2.72 -13.11
C TYR A 201 -8.24 -2.41 -12.51
N MET A 202 -8.25 -2.02 -11.23
CA MET A 202 -7.04 -1.66 -10.49
C MET A 202 -6.84 -2.61 -9.30
N ILE A 203 -5.65 -3.18 -9.21
CA ILE A 203 -5.17 -3.96 -8.07
C ILE A 203 -4.23 -3.08 -7.27
N ASN A 204 -4.52 -2.88 -5.99
CA ASN A 204 -3.66 -2.17 -5.06
C ASN A 204 -3.08 -3.13 -4.03
N MET A 205 -1.81 -2.98 -3.69
CA MET A 205 -1.16 -3.72 -2.61
C MET A 205 -0.63 -2.72 -1.59
N ASP A 206 -0.99 -2.95 -0.35
CA ASP A 206 -0.63 -2.12 0.79
C ASP A 206 -0.41 -3.06 1.98
N MET A 207 0.75 -2.99 2.62
CA MET A 207 1.11 -3.86 3.75
C MET A 207 0.80 -5.35 3.48
N VAL A 208 1.50 -5.95 2.53
CA VAL A 208 1.34 -7.36 2.10
C VAL A 208 2.48 -8.27 2.57
N GLY A 209 3.30 -7.79 3.49
CA GLY A 209 4.48 -8.44 4.05
C GLY A 209 4.25 -9.16 5.38
N ARG A 210 3.18 -8.86 6.12
CA ARG A 210 2.94 -9.41 7.47
C ARG A 210 1.83 -10.45 7.54
N LEU A 211 1.71 -11.29 6.50
CA LEU A 211 0.77 -12.42 6.48
C LEU A 211 0.91 -13.28 7.76
N LYS A 212 -0.14 -13.28 8.58
CA LYS A 212 -0.21 -13.95 9.89
C LYS A 212 -0.24 -15.47 9.74
N ALA A 213 0.02 -16.20 10.83
CA ALA A 213 0.07 -17.66 10.83
C ALA A 213 -1.26 -18.33 10.44
N ASP A 214 -2.39 -17.66 10.69
CA ASP A 214 -3.73 -18.10 10.26
C ASP A 214 -4.02 -17.82 8.77
N SER A 215 -3.04 -17.26 8.05
CA SER A 215 -3.10 -16.93 6.62
C SER A 215 -4.28 -16.02 6.26
N THR A 216 -4.63 -15.09 7.16
CA THR A 216 -5.69 -14.12 6.89
C THR A 216 -5.23 -13.05 5.89
N LEU A 217 -6.03 -12.81 4.85
CA LEU A 217 -5.79 -11.81 3.82
C LEU A 217 -7.08 -11.05 3.55
N ALA A 218 -7.04 -9.72 3.62
CA ALA A 218 -8.18 -8.89 3.29
C ALA A 218 -8.13 -8.45 1.84
N VAL A 219 -9.31 -8.42 1.23
CA VAL A 219 -9.52 -7.87 -0.11
C VAL A 219 -10.69 -6.89 -0.05
N TYR A 220 -10.38 -5.61 -0.24
CA TYR A 220 -11.36 -4.53 -0.31
C TYR A 220 -11.76 -4.31 -1.77
N GLY A 221 -12.94 -3.71 -2.00
CA GLY A 221 -13.43 -3.42 -3.35
C GLY A 221 -14.07 -4.60 -4.07
N VAL A 222 -14.26 -5.77 -3.43
CA VAL A 222 -14.83 -6.96 -4.11
C VAL A 222 -16.24 -6.72 -4.66
N GLY A 223 -16.94 -5.72 -4.11
CA GLY A 223 -18.28 -5.34 -4.53
C GLY A 223 -18.32 -4.41 -5.74
N THR A 224 -17.16 -3.98 -6.26
CA THR A 224 -17.06 -3.01 -7.36
C THR A 224 -17.23 -3.62 -8.74
N SER A 225 -17.26 -4.95 -8.84
CA SER A 225 -17.68 -5.68 -10.04
C SER A 225 -18.27 -7.04 -9.67
N PRO A 226 -19.34 -7.53 -10.34
CA PRO A 226 -20.03 -8.77 -9.97
C PRO A 226 -19.15 -10.03 -9.96
N ILE A 227 -18.08 -10.05 -10.75
CA ILE A 227 -17.26 -11.25 -10.93
C ILE A 227 -16.19 -11.43 -9.84
N LEU A 228 -15.73 -10.35 -9.20
CA LEU A 228 -14.54 -10.37 -8.34
C LEU A 228 -14.66 -11.34 -7.16
N LYS A 229 -15.82 -11.35 -6.50
CA LYS A 229 -16.09 -12.24 -5.37
C LYS A 229 -15.96 -13.72 -5.76
N GLN A 230 -16.45 -14.09 -6.93
CA GLN A 230 -16.37 -15.46 -7.42
C GLN A 230 -14.93 -15.80 -7.83
N THR A 231 -14.27 -14.92 -8.58
CA THR A 231 -12.86 -15.11 -9.00
C THR A 231 -11.93 -15.28 -7.80
N LEU A 232 -12.02 -14.41 -6.80
CA LEU A 232 -11.22 -14.53 -5.58
C LEU A 232 -11.48 -15.88 -4.88
N LYS A 233 -12.75 -16.28 -4.74
CA LYS A 233 -13.09 -17.56 -4.11
C LYS A 233 -12.58 -18.77 -4.91
N ALA A 234 -12.60 -18.71 -6.24
CA ALA A 234 -12.22 -19.82 -7.11
C ALA A 234 -10.72 -20.17 -7.02
N HIS A 235 -9.88 -19.15 -6.82
CA HIS A 235 -8.41 -19.31 -6.72
C HIS A 235 -7.91 -19.35 -5.26
N ASN A 236 -8.80 -19.22 -4.29
CA ASN A 236 -8.41 -19.25 -2.88
C ASN A 236 -8.23 -20.68 -2.38
N SER A 237 -7.00 -21.16 -2.40
CA SER A 237 -6.61 -22.46 -1.84
C SER A 237 -6.03 -22.35 -0.42
N ASN A 238 -5.56 -21.18 0.00
CA ASN A 238 -4.65 -21.06 1.15
C ASN A 238 -5.01 -19.96 2.17
N PHE A 239 -5.90 -19.03 1.85
CA PHE A 239 -6.16 -17.87 2.69
C PHE A 239 -7.49 -17.93 3.43
N LYS A 240 -7.49 -17.41 4.65
CA LYS A 240 -8.72 -16.94 5.29
C LYS A 240 -9.04 -15.56 4.72
N LEU A 241 -9.86 -15.53 3.65
CA LEU A 241 -10.19 -14.27 2.97
C LEU A 241 -11.22 -13.44 3.74
N ILE A 242 -10.87 -12.21 4.06
CA ILE A 242 -11.78 -11.19 4.58
C ILE A 242 -12.14 -10.25 3.45
N GLN A 243 -13.37 -10.35 2.96
CA GLN A 243 -13.81 -9.58 1.80
C GLN A 243 -14.64 -8.38 2.24
N LYS A 244 -14.27 -7.19 1.80
CA LYS A 244 -15.02 -5.94 2.02
C LYS A 244 -15.58 -5.45 0.69
N GLU A 245 -16.88 -5.18 0.66
CA GLU A 245 -17.59 -4.85 -0.58
C GLU A 245 -17.24 -3.42 -1.06
N SER A 246 -17.03 -2.48 -0.13
CA SER A 246 -16.73 -1.07 -0.43
C SER A 246 -15.47 -0.90 -1.27
N GLY A 247 -15.56 -0.10 -2.33
CA GLY A 247 -14.41 0.38 -3.10
C GLY A 247 -13.72 1.62 -2.52
N ILE A 248 -14.24 2.14 -1.41
CA ILE A 248 -13.62 3.22 -0.63
C ILE A 248 -12.88 2.61 0.56
N GLY A 249 -11.61 2.97 0.69
CA GLY A 249 -10.72 2.60 1.78
C GLY A 249 -9.55 3.58 1.94
N PRO A 250 -8.72 3.40 2.97
CA PRO A 250 -7.63 4.32 3.29
C PRO A 250 -6.36 4.02 2.47
N SER A 251 -6.48 3.87 1.16
CA SER A 251 -5.32 3.61 0.27
C SER A 251 -5.64 4.00 -1.18
N ASP A 252 -4.64 3.94 -2.07
CA ASP A 252 -4.66 4.52 -3.43
C ASP A 252 -5.77 4.02 -4.35
N HIS A 253 -6.30 2.81 -4.11
CA HIS A 253 -7.43 2.27 -4.87
C HIS A 253 -8.66 3.18 -4.85
N THR A 254 -8.86 3.95 -3.78
CA THR A 254 -9.96 4.91 -3.68
C THR A 254 -9.94 5.94 -4.81
N SER A 255 -8.76 6.36 -5.28
CA SER A 255 -8.63 7.30 -6.40
C SER A 255 -9.20 6.73 -7.70
N PHE A 256 -9.03 5.43 -7.94
CA PHE A 256 -9.55 4.73 -9.12
C PHE A 256 -11.04 4.40 -8.99
N TYR A 257 -11.49 3.99 -7.80
CA TYR A 257 -12.92 3.80 -7.53
C TYR A 257 -13.74 5.09 -7.80
N ASN A 258 -13.18 6.25 -7.45
CA ASN A 258 -13.84 7.55 -7.64
C ASN A 258 -14.02 7.97 -9.10
N ILE A 259 -13.33 7.30 -10.04
CA ILE A 259 -13.51 7.48 -11.48
C ILE A 259 -14.16 6.24 -12.13
N ASP A 260 -14.95 5.49 -11.33
CA ASP A 260 -15.76 4.35 -11.75
C ASP A 260 -14.95 3.16 -12.33
N ILE A 261 -13.74 2.93 -11.80
CA ILE A 261 -12.93 1.74 -12.11
C ILE A 261 -13.11 0.68 -11.02
N PRO A 262 -13.36 -0.60 -11.36
CA PRO A 262 -13.35 -1.69 -10.39
C PRO A 262 -12.00 -1.81 -9.69
N VAL A 263 -12.02 -2.08 -8.39
CA VAL A 263 -10.81 -2.11 -7.55
C VAL A 263 -10.74 -3.37 -6.70
N MET A 264 -9.52 -3.86 -6.49
CA MET A 264 -9.19 -4.87 -5.49
C MET A 264 -7.99 -4.39 -4.69
N HIS A 265 -8.16 -4.18 -3.39
CA HIS A 265 -7.07 -3.78 -2.51
C HIS A 265 -6.72 -4.90 -1.54
N PHE A 266 -5.50 -5.42 -1.66
CA PHE A 266 -4.95 -6.53 -0.88
C PHE A 266 -4.17 -6.00 0.31
N PHE A 267 -4.50 -6.48 1.50
CA PHE A 267 -3.98 -5.98 2.78
C PHE A 267 -3.85 -7.13 3.79
N THR A 268 -2.73 -7.21 4.52
CA THR A 268 -2.52 -8.25 5.55
C THR A 268 -2.89 -7.83 6.97
N GLY A 269 -3.36 -6.59 7.15
CA GLY A 269 -3.70 -6.04 8.45
C GLY A 269 -2.63 -5.09 8.97
N GLN A 270 -2.99 -4.26 9.96
CA GLN A 270 -2.00 -3.53 10.73
C GLN A 270 -1.23 -4.50 11.65
N HIS A 271 -0.17 -4.00 12.28
CA HIS A 271 0.62 -4.73 13.26
C HIS A 271 1.27 -3.76 14.24
N GLU A 272 1.93 -4.28 15.27
CA GLU A 272 2.53 -3.48 16.35
C GLU A 272 3.66 -2.53 15.90
N ASP A 273 4.27 -2.81 14.76
CA ASP A 273 5.34 -2.00 14.13
C ASP A 273 4.81 -0.93 13.17
N TYR A 274 3.51 -0.92 12.87
CA TYR A 274 2.89 0.03 11.93
C TYR A 274 3.20 1.49 12.30
N HIS A 275 3.65 2.29 11.32
CA HIS A 275 4.06 3.69 11.49
C HIS A 275 5.12 3.90 12.60
N LYS A 276 6.05 2.95 12.75
CA LYS A 276 7.18 3.03 13.69
C LYS A 276 8.50 2.68 13.01
N PRO A 277 9.64 3.09 13.58
CA PRO A 277 10.97 2.68 13.13
C PRO A 277 11.19 1.16 13.09
N SER A 278 10.41 0.40 13.85
CA SER A 278 10.54 -1.06 13.90
C SER A 278 9.87 -1.80 12.73
N ASP A 279 9.18 -1.10 11.82
CA ASP A 279 8.69 -1.68 10.57
C ASP A 279 9.85 -1.88 9.58
N ASP A 280 10.59 -2.98 9.80
CA ASP A 280 11.83 -3.29 9.09
C ASP A 280 11.82 -4.68 8.44
N PHE A 281 12.70 -4.88 7.46
CA PHE A 281 12.65 -6.00 6.52
C PHE A 281 12.78 -7.37 7.19
N GLU A 282 13.49 -7.48 8.32
CA GLU A 282 13.62 -8.74 9.06
C GLU A 282 12.30 -9.23 9.65
N ARG A 283 11.31 -8.35 9.78
CA ARG A 283 9.99 -8.68 10.33
C ARG A 283 9.04 -9.29 9.31
N LEU A 284 9.36 -9.23 8.02
CA LEU A 284 8.44 -9.65 6.96
C LEU A 284 8.41 -11.16 6.76
N ASN A 285 7.23 -11.65 6.38
CA ASN A 285 6.98 -13.01 5.95
C ASN A 285 7.11 -13.13 4.42
N TYR A 286 8.34 -13.25 3.92
CA TYR A 286 8.60 -13.34 2.47
C TYR A 286 7.93 -14.52 1.77
N LYS A 287 7.73 -15.65 2.47
CA LYS A 287 6.98 -16.79 1.91
C LYS A 287 5.50 -16.42 1.74
N GLY A 288 4.94 -15.70 2.72
CA GLY A 288 3.59 -15.13 2.65
C GLY A 288 3.44 -14.18 1.46
N MET A 289 4.39 -13.25 1.28
CA MET A 289 4.43 -12.33 0.14
C MET A 289 4.44 -13.06 -1.20
N GLN A 290 5.27 -14.10 -1.34
CA GLN A 290 5.31 -14.92 -2.55
C GLN A 290 3.97 -15.64 -2.82
N THR A 291 3.31 -16.11 -1.75
CA THR A 291 2.00 -16.76 -1.84
C THR A 291 0.92 -15.77 -2.27
N ILE A 292 0.94 -14.54 -1.73
CA ILE A 292 0.03 -13.45 -2.13
C ILE A 292 0.27 -13.08 -3.60
N SER A 293 1.53 -12.91 -4.01
CA SER A 293 1.89 -12.62 -5.42
C SER A 293 1.37 -13.71 -6.37
N ASN A 294 1.52 -14.99 -6.02
CA ASN A 294 1.01 -16.10 -6.85
C ASN A 294 -0.52 -16.06 -6.95
N TYR A 295 -1.21 -15.82 -5.84
CA TYR A 295 -2.66 -15.73 -5.83
C TYR A 295 -3.19 -14.54 -6.63
N ILE A 296 -2.55 -13.37 -6.54
CA ILE A 296 -2.89 -12.22 -7.39
C ILE A 296 -2.66 -12.56 -8.87
N PHE A 297 -1.56 -13.25 -9.20
CA PHE A 297 -1.30 -13.69 -10.57
C PHE A 297 -2.37 -14.66 -11.09
N GLU A 298 -2.83 -15.61 -10.28
CA GLU A 298 -3.94 -16.52 -10.63
C GLU A 298 -5.25 -15.77 -10.86
N VAL A 299 -5.57 -14.79 -10.00
CA VAL A 299 -6.73 -13.90 -10.17
C VAL A 299 -6.65 -13.11 -11.48
N ILE A 300 -5.49 -12.54 -11.81
CA ILE A 300 -5.29 -11.83 -13.09
C ILE A 300 -5.42 -12.81 -14.26
N THR A 301 -4.91 -14.03 -14.13
CA THR A 301 -4.99 -15.07 -15.17
C THR A 301 -6.44 -15.47 -15.45
N ASP A 302 -7.26 -15.61 -14.42
CA ASP A 302 -8.70 -15.91 -14.54
C ASP A 302 -9.44 -14.81 -15.32
N LEU A 303 -9.11 -13.56 -15.02
CA LEU A 303 -9.77 -12.38 -15.60
C LEU A 303 -9.24 -11.98 -16.97
N ASP A 304 -8.14 -12.59 -17.45
CA ASP A 304 -7.40 -12.11 -18.61
C ASP A 304 -8.27 -12.02 -19.87
N ASN A 305 -9.20 -12.97 -20.03
CA ASN A 305 -10.08 -13.06 -21.21
C ASN A 305 -11.51 -12.56 -20.96
N ASN A 306 -11.78 -11.90 -19.84
CA ASN A 306 -13.12 -11.42 -19.48
C ASN A 306 -13.47 -10.07 -20.11
N GLY A 307 -12.57 -9.46 -20.89
CA GLY A 307 -12.74 -8.13 -21.43
C GLY A 307 -12.77 -7.07 -20.33
N LYS A 308 -13.40 -5.92 -20.61
CA LYS A 308 -13.55 -4.83 -19.63
C LYS A 308 -14.59 -5.22 -18.58
N LEU A 309 -14.18 -5.24 -17.31
CA LEU A 309 -15.06 -5.59 -16.20
C LEU A 309 -16.11 -4.48 -15.98
N PRO A 310 -17.38 -4.83 -15.73
CA PRO A 310 -18.40 -3.84 -15.43
C PRO A 310 -18.18 -3.26 -14.04
N PHE A 311 -18.28 -1.95 -13.92
CA PHE A 311 -18.24 -1.25 -12.63
C PHE A 311 -19.60 -1.25 -11.94
N ARG A 312 -19.58 -1.42 -10.63
CA ARG A 312 -20.73 -1.28 -9.73
C ARG A 312 -20.35 -0.35 -8.58
N LYS A 313 -21.03 0.79 -8.48
CA LYS A 313 -20.89 1.65 -7.31
C LYS A 313 -21.35 0.91 -6.05
N THR A 314 -20.52 0.95 -5.03
CA THR A 314 -20.75 0.27 -3.75
C THR A 314 -21.41 1.22 -2.76
N LYS A 315 -22.21 0.68 -1.83
CA LYS A 315 -22.70 1.47 -0.71
C LYS A 315 -21.53 1.82 0.19
N ASN A 316 -21.41 3.09 0.51
CA ASN A 316 -20.30 3.58 1.29
C ASN A 316 -20.50 3.18 2.75
N GLU A 317 -19.75 2.21 3.26
CA GLU A 317 -19.72 1.90 4.70
C GLU A 317 -19.10 3.07 5.50
N SER A 318 -18.40 3.99 4.82
CA SER A 318 -17.62 5.09 5.42
C SER A 318 -18.38 6.39 5.67
N GLU A 319 -19.61 6.57 5.16
CA GLU A 319 -20.40 7.80 5.37
C GLU A 319 -20.72 8.10 6.85
N GLU A 320 -20.57 7.11 7.72
CA GLU A 320 -20.77 7.25 9.16
C GLU A 320 -19.47 7.10 9.97
N THR A 321 -18.28 7.34 9.39
CA THR A 321 -17.05 7.35 10.22
C THR A 321 -17.07 8.55 11.17
N PRO A 322 -17.26 8.34 12.48
CA PRO A 322 -17.47 9.42 13.43
C PRO A 322 -16.16 10.18 13.65
N ARG A 323 -16.21 11.51 13.79
CA ARG A 323 -15.02 12.28 14.20
C ARG A 323 -14.72 12.03 15.67
N PHE A 324 -13.51 11.60 15.97
CA PHE A 324 -13.04 11.38 17.33
C PHE A 324 -12.42 12.63 17.93
N LYS A 325 -12.62 12.81 19.23
CA LYS A 325 -11.90 13.83 20.02
C LYS A 325 -10.83 13.23 20.90
N VAL A 326 -10.89 11.92 21.13
CA VAL A 326 -9.98 11.14 21.99
C VAL A 326 -9.68 9.80 21.35
N GLY A 327 -8.60 9.17 21.79
CA GLY A 327 -8.21 7.84 21.33
C GLY A 327 -7.89 6.95 22.52
N LEU A 328 -8.34 5.69 22.47
CA LEU A 328 -7.98 4.69 23.47
C LEU A 328 -6.48 4.33 23.43
N GLY A 329 -5.83 4.52 22.28
CA GLY A 329 -4.42 4.14 22.05
C GLY A 329 -4.23 2.64 21.82
N VAL A 330 -5.20 2.04 21.15
CA VAL A 330 -5.14 0.67 20.64
C VAL A 330 -4.98 0.73 19.12
N ILE A 331 -4.29 -0.27 18.58
CA ILE A 331 -4.26 -0.57 17.15
C ILE A 331 -5.34 -1.63 16.92
N PRO A 332 -6.46 -1.29 16.26
CA PRO A 332 -7.53 -2.25 16.01
C PRO A 332 -7.07 -3.34 15.04
N ASP A 333 -7.49 -4.57 15.29
CA ASP A 333 -7.36 -5.65 14.32
C ASP A 333 -8.49 -5.55 13.29
N TYR A 334 -8.23 -4.84 12.19
CA TYR A 334 -9.17 -4.72 11.07
C TYR A 334 -9.47 -6.07 10.38
N MET A 335 -8.66 -7.09 10.67
CA MET A 335 -8.78 -8.45 10.16
C MET A 335 -9.56 -9.37 11.11
N PHE A 336 -10.10 -8.85 12.21
CA PHE A 336 -10.95 -9.64 13.09
C PHE A 336 -12.38 -9.71 12.55
N ASP A 337 -12.89 -10.93 12.36
CA ASP A 337 -14.24 -11.23 11.86
C ASP A 337 -15.21 -11.72 12.97
N GLY A 338 -14.76 -11.75 14.22
CA GLY A 338 -15.58 -12.10 15.38
C GLY A 338 -16.37 -10.92 15.95
N LYS A 339 -17.14 -11.17 17.01
CA LYS A 339 -17.91 -10.14 17.71
C LYS A 339 -17.01 -9.28 18.60
N GLY A 340 -17.11 -7.97 18.47
CA GLY A 340 -16.31 -6.98 19.21
C GLY A 340 -15.22 -6.34 18.36
N MET A 341 -14.27 -5.68 19.02
CA MET A 341 -13.08 -5.11 18.37
C MET A 341 -11.83 -5.71 19.02
N ARG A 342 -11.11 -6.56 18.29
CA ARG A 342 -9.86 -7.17 18.77
C ARG A 342 -8.73 -6.16 18.69
N ILE A 343 -7.92 -6.11 19.73
CA ILE A 343 -6.73 -5.25 19.83
C ILE A 343 -5.55 -6.01 19.24
N ASP A 344 -4.94 -5.48 18.18
CA ASP A 344 -3.73 -6.05 17.55
C ASP A 344 -2.44 -5.44 18.09
N GLY A 345 -2.54 -4.27 18.73
CA GLY A 345 -1.41 -3.59 19.34
C GLY A 345 -1.84 -2.50 20.31
N ILE A 346 -0.91 -2.08 21.16
CA ILE A 346 -1.14 -1.02 22.16
C ILE A 346 -0.06 0.03 22.00
N SER A 347 -0.50 1.28 21.96
CA SER A 347 0.39 2.44 21.94
C SER A 347 0.87 2.76 23.35
N GLU A 348 2.15 3.12 23.47
CA GLU A 348 2.76 3.52 24.74
C GLU A 348 2.18 4.85 25.25
N ASP A 349 2.12 4.96 26.58
CA ASP A 349 1.63 6.11 27.35
C ASP A 349 0.18 6.53 27.06
N LYS A 350 -0.59 5.65 26.42
CA LYS A 350 -2.01 5.87 26.11
C LYS A 350 -2.96 5.23 27.12
N PRO A 351 -4.25 5.65 27.14
CA PRO A 351 -5.24 5.14 28.10
C PRO A 351 -5.33 3.60 28.16
N ALA A 352 -5.29 2.91 27.02
CA ALA A 352 -5.32 1.45 26.95
C ALA A 352 -4.19 0.78 27.74
N GLN A 353 -2.96 1.27 27.57
CA GLN A 353 -1.79 0.72 28.26
C GLN A 353 -1.90 0.97 29.77
N LYS A 354 -2.28 2.20 30.17
CA LYS A 354 -2.46 2.59 31.58
C LYS A 354 -3.55 1.76 32.27
N ALA A 355 -4.56 1.35 31.51
CA ALA A 355 -5.66 0.51 31.97
C ALA A 355 -5.35 -1.00 31.93
N GLY A 356 -4.15 -1.40 31.51
CA GLY A 356 -3.73 -2.81 31.49
C GLY A 356 -4.41 -3.66 30.42
N LEU A 357 -4.91 -3.03 29.36
CA LEU A 357 -5.33 -3.75 28.15
C LEU A 357 -4.11 -4.41 27.51
N GLN A 358 -4.34 -5.47 26.74
CA GLN A 358 -3.30 -6.28 26.10
C GLN A 358 -3.64 -6.59 24.64
N LYS A 359 -2.61 -6.87 23.84
CA LYS A 359 -2.77 -7.44 22.50
C LYS A 359 -3.54 -8.77 22.62
N GLY A 360 -4.53 -8.96 21.75
CA GLY A 360 -5.42 -10.12 21.75
C GLY A 360 -6.72 -9.91 22.53
N ASP A 361 -6.82 -8.89 23.37
CA ASP A 361 -8.07 -8.52 24.03
C ASP A 361 -9.14 -8.14 22.99
N ILE A 362 -10.39 -8.58 23.22
CA ILE A 362 -11.53 -8.21 22.38
C ILE A 362 -12.40 -7.24 23.17
N VAL A 363 -12.43 -5.97 22.76
CA VAL A 363 -13.32 -4.97 23.35
C VAL A 363 -14.76 -5.32 23.01
N VAL A 364 -15.56 -5.63 24.03
CA VAL A 364 -16.98 -6.00 23.91
C VAL A 364 -17.91 -4.95 24.52
N LYS A 365 -17.39 -4.03 25.34
CA LYS A 365 -18.13 -2.88 25.87
C LYS A 365 -17.21 -1.69 26.13
N LEU A 366 -17.68 -0.48 25.85
CA LEU A 366 -17.02 0.77 26.23
C LEU A 366 -18.07 1.74 26.80
N GLY A 367 -17.89 2.11 28.07
CA GLY A 367 -18.93 2.73 28.89
C GLY A 367 -20.17 1.85 28.99
N ASP A 368 -21.32 2.45 28.72
CA ASP A 368 -22.61 1.73 28.72
C ASP A 368 -22.93 1.06 27.39
N SER A 369 -22.14 1.32 26.35
CA SER A 369 -22.42 0.85 25.00
C SER A 369 -21.71 -0.46 24.69
N ALA A 370 -22.46 -1.40 24.11
CA ALA A 370 -21.88 -2.64 23.58
C ALA A 370 -21.04 -2.36 22.33
N VAL A 371 -19.93 -3.07 22.21
CA VAL A 371 -19.07 -3.08 21.02
C VAL A 371 -19.26 -4.43 20.34
N THR A 372 -19.91 -4.41 19.17
CA THR A 372 -20.22 -5.59 18.36
C THR A 372 -19.27 -5.80 17.20
N ASP A 373 -18.62 -4.73 16.76
CA ASP A 373 -17.71 -4.65 15.61
C ASP A 373 -16.90 -3.34 15.67
N MET A 374 -15.99 -3.16 14.71
CA MET A 374 -15.16 -1.94 14.61
C MET A 374 -15.97 -0.65 14.49
N MET A 375 -17.08 -0.65 13.75
CA MET A 375 -17.90 0.55 13.55
C MET A 375 -18.64 0.95 14.83
N SER A 376 -19.14 -0.02 15.60
CA SER A 376 -19.75 0.24 16.91
C SER A 376 -18.71 0.79 17.89
N TYR A 377 -17.48 0.26 17.91
CA TYR A 377 -16.37 0.80 18.70
C TYR A 377 -16.11 2.28 18.34
N MET A 378 -16.03 2.56 17.03
CA MET A 378 -15.82 3.92 16.52
C MET A 378 -16.97 4.87 16.94
N LYS A 379 -18.23 4.45 16.79
CA LYS A 379 -19.38 5.28 17.21
C LYS A 379 -19.35 5.60 18.69
N VAL A 380 -19.02 4.62 19.53
CA VAL A 380 -18.95 4.79 20.98
C VAL A 380 -17.77 5.69 21.37
N LEU A 381 -16.58 5.45 20.82
CA LEU A 381 -15.38 6.25 21.13
C LEU A 381 -15.58 7.74 20.80
N ALA A 382 -16.28 8.05 19.70
CA ALA A 382 -16.54 9.43 19.30
C ALA A 382 -17.48 10.21 20.23
N THR A 383 -18.17 9.53 21.16
CA THR A 383 -18.99 10.20 22.18
C THR A 383 -18.16 10.81 23.32
N PHE A 384 -16.92 10.34 23.51
CA PHE A 384 -16.04 10.76 24.60
C PHE A 384 -15.18 11.99 24.23
N LYS A 385 -14.71 12.67 25.28
CA LYS A 385 -13.88 13.88 25.24
C LYS A 385 -12.71 13.73 26.24
N GLU A 386 -11.69 14.55 26.06
CA GLU A 386 -10.51 14.57 26.94
C GLU A 386 -10.94 14.84 28.39
N GLY A 387 -10.42 14.03 29.32
CA GLY A 387 -10.79 14.05 30.74
C GLY A 387 -12.02 13.22 31.10
N ASP A 388 -12.74 12.65 30.12
CA ASP A 388 -13.82 11.70 30.41
C ASP A 388 -13.26 10.41 31.03
N ARG A 389 -13.98 9.88 32.02
CA ARG A 389 -13.68 8.61 32.66
C ARG A 389 -14.77 7.60 32.39
N THR A 390 -14.39 6.39 32.03
CA THR A 390 -15.32 5.32 31.71
C THR A 390 -14.74 3.95 32.02
N LYS A 391 -15.52 2.90 31.78
CA LYS A 391 -15.08 1.52 31.89
C LYS A 391 -15.03 0.88 30.52
N VAL A 392 -14.02 0.04 30.30
CA VAL A 392 -13.95 -0.84 29.13
C VAL A 392 -14.07 -2.28 29.61
N ILE A 393 -14.86 -3.08 28.93
CA ILE A 393 -14.94 -4.53 29.15
C ILE A 393 -14.33 -5.22 27.94
N VAL A 394 -13.32 -6.04 28.20
CA VAL A 394 -12.63 -6.85 27.20
C VAL A 394 -12.79 -8.33 27.48
N GLU A 395 -12.87 -9.14 26.44
CA GLU A 395 -12.73 -10.58 26.54
C GLU A 395 -11.26 -10.96 26.32
N ARG A 396 -10.66 -11.61 27.33
CA ARG A 396 -9.30 -12.17 27.30
C ARG A 396 -9.38 -13.64 27.67
N GLU A 397 -8.96 -14.53 26.78
CA GLU A 397 -9.00 -15.98 27.01
C GLU A 397 -10.38 -16.48 27.50
N SER A 398 -11.46 -15.97 26.87
CA SER A 398 -12.86 -16.27 27.22
C SER A 398 -13.33 -15.81 28.60
N LYS A 399 -12.59 -14.90 29.25
CA LYS A 399 -13.02 -14.21 30.48
C LYS A 399 -13.24 -12.73 30.21
N LEU A 400 -14.28 -12.17 30.82
CA LEU A 400 -14.52 -10.73 30.80
C LEU A 400 -13.65 -10.06 31.86
N ILE A 401 -12.88 -9.07 31.43
CA ILE A 401 -12.04 -8.21 32.25
C ILE A 401 -12.57 -6.79 32.11
N GLU A 402 -12.76 -6.14 33.25
CA GLU A 402 -13.15 -4.73 33.32
C GLU A 402 -11.92 -3.88 33.65
N ALA A 403 -11.76 -2.75 32.98
CA ALA A 403 -10.70 -1.80 33.23
C ALA A 403 -11.24 -0.36 33.19
N ASP A 404 -10.70 0.50 34.05
CA ASP A 404 -11.02 1.92 34.08
C ASP A 404 -10.18 2.69 33.05
N ILE A 405 -10.83 3.53 32.26
CA ILE A 405 -10.23 4.37 31.21
C ILE A 405 -10.43 5.83 31.58
N GLU A 406 -9.36 6.60 31.44
CA GLU A 406 -9.37 8.07 31.45
C GLU A 406 -8.79 8.53 30.12
N PHE A 407 -9.59 9.29 29.35
CA PHE A 407 -9.26 9.71 27.99
C PHE A 407 -8.40 10.97 27.91
#